data_AF-A0AA96ZUQ1-F1
#
_entry.id   AF-A0AA96ZUQ1-F1
#
_cell.length_a   1.000
_cell.length_b   1.000
_cell.length_c   1.000
_cell.angle_alpha   90.00
_cell.angle_beta   90.00
_cell.angle_gamma   90.00
#
_symmetry.space_group_name_H-M   'P 1'
#
loop_
_entity.id
_entity.type
_entity.pdbx_description
1 polymer ?
#
loop_
_entity_poly.entity_id
_entity_poly.type
_entity_poly.pdbx_seq_one_letter_code
_entity_poly.pdbx_strand_id
1 'polypeptide(L)'
;MLRISGGIDLLYGVHYLIRKEEIVDTTKAALLEGITEDEPEIRVYLNKQVAYVKRLNFPADVEPLGSIELEIKAESSASLAKIVDWLAPPTKDGVVLFELKVEEL
;
A
#
# COMPACT_ATOMS: atom_id res chain seq x y z
N MET A 1 21.60 5.88 2.16
CA MET A 1 20.24 5.30 2.14
C MET A 1 19.70 5.49 0.74
N LEU A 2 19.25 4.43 0.07
CA LEU A 2 18.67 4.52 -1.28
C LEU A 2 17.21 4.98 -1.11
N ARG A 3 16.84 6.09 -1.76
CA ARG A 3 15.44 6.55 -1.83
C ARG A 3 15.05 6.60 -3.30
N ILE A 4 13.89 6.04 -3.62
CA ILE A 4 13.25 6.15 -4.93
C ILE A 4 11.93 6.87 -4.69
N SER A 5 11.65 7.87 -5.52
CA SER A 5 10.41 8.64 -5.48
C SER A 5 9.91 8.84 -6.90
N GLY A 6 8.60 8.89 -7.08
CA GLY A 6 7.96 9.03 -8.39
C GLY A 6 6.45 9.10 -8.24
N GLY A 7 5.75 8.90 -9.36
CA GLY A 7 4.30 8.93 -9.40
C GLY A 7 3.66 7.59 -9.03
N ILE A 8 2.36 7.52 -9.30
CA ILE A 8 1.53 6.35 -9.04
C ILE A 8 1.99 5.08 -9.78
N ASP A 9 2.71 5.25 -10.89
CA ASP A 9 3.28 4.17 -11.71
C ASP A 9 4.23 3.26 -10.92
N LEU A 10 4.91 3.79 -9.91
CA LEU A 10 5.77 3.00 -9.02
C LEU A 10 4.97 1.98 -8.18
N LEU A 11 3.68 2.21 -7.99
CA LEU A 11 2.80 1.31 -7.23
C LEU A 11 2.20 0.19 -8.07
N TYR A 12 2.37 0.18 -9.40
CA TYR A 12 1.79 -0.88 -10.25
C TYR A 12 2.25 -2.29 -9.86
N GLY A 13 3.52 -2.44 -9.47
CA GLY A 13 4.03 -3.71 -8.97
C GLY A 13 3.37 -4.14 -7.65
N VAL A 14 3.18 -3.19 -6.73
CA VAL A 14 2.50 -3.41 -5.44
C VAL A 14 1.04 -3.78 -5.68
N HIS A 15 0.32 -2.98 -6.48
CA HIS A 15 -1.05 -3.19 -6.90
C HIS A 15 -1.26 -4.61 -7.47
N TYR A 16 -0.37 -5.04 -8.37
CA TYR A 16 -0.39 -6.40 -8.94
C TYR A 16 -0.17 -7.48 -7.88
N LEU A 17 0.82 -7.33 -7.00
CA LEU A 17 1.14 -8.33 -5.97
C LEU A 17 0.02 -8.50 -4.94
N ILE A 18 -0.66 -7.42 -4.55
CA ILE A 18 -1.80 -7.48 -3.61
C ILE A 18 -2.87 -8.46 -4.12
N ARG A 19 -3.18 -8.37 -5.41
CA ARG A 19 -4.19 -9.23 -6.07
C ARG A 19 -3.69 -10.64 -6.29
N LYS A 20 -2.45 -10.77 -6.76
CA LYS A 20 -1.82 -12.07 -7.01
C LYS A 20 -1.70 -12.93 -5.74
N GLU A 21 -1.41 -12.29 -4.61
CA GLU A 21 -1.23 -12.97 -3.32
C GLU A 21 -2.52 -13.02 -2.48
N GLU A 22 -3.64 -12.48 -2.98
CA GLU A 22 -4.95 -12.46 -2.28
C GLU A 22 -4.90 -11.80 -0.89
N ILE A 23 -4.11 -10.73 -0.74
CA ILE A 23 -3.85 -10.03 0.54
C ILE A 23 -4.52 -8.66 0.62
N VAL A 24 -5.67 -8.48 -0.03
CA VAL A 24 -6.39 -7.19 -0.08
C VAL A 24 -6.74 -6.69 1.32
N ASP A 25 -7.30 -7.54 2.17
CA ASP A 25 -7.74 -7.16 3.51
C ASP A 25 -6.56 -6.81 4.44
N THR A 26 -5.48 -7.59 4.38
CA THR A 26 -4.24 -7.30 5.12
C THR A 26 -3.63 -5.97 4.66
N THR A 27 -3.63 -5.72 3.35
CA THR A 27 -3.15 -4.46 2.78
C THR A 27 -4.02 -3.30 3.25
N LYS A 28 -5.34 -3.45 3.24
CA LYS A 28 -6.27 -2.41 3.69
C LYS A 28 -6.00 -2.05 5.15
N ALA A 29 -5.88 -3.04 6.03
CA ALA A 29 -5.57 -2.82 7.43
C ALA A 29 -4.24 -2.06 7.62
N ALA A 30 -3.17 -2.52 6.98
CA ALA A 30 -1.85 -1.88 7.09
C ALA A 30 -1.86 -0.43 6.57
N LEU A 31 -2.53 -0.16 5.45
CA LEU A 31 -2.64 1.20 4.90
C LEU A 31 -3.43 2.13 5.82
N LEU A 32 -4.53 1.65 6.40
CA LEU A 32 -5.36 2.44 7.33
C LEU A 32 -4.62 2.74 8.64
N GLU A 33 -3.89 1.77 9.18
CA GLU A 33 -3.02 1.96 10.36
C GLU A 33 -1.87 2.93 10.08
N GLY A 34 -1.42 3.01 8.83
CA GLY A 34 -0.33 3.88 8.40
C GLY A 34 -0.74 5.32 8.05
N ILE A 35 -2.02 5.68 8.10
CA ILE A 35 -2.48 7.06 7.86
C ILE A 35 -1.92 7.97 8.95
N THR A 36 -1.31 9.10 8.56
CA THR A 36 -0.84 10.11 9.50
C THR A 36 -1.95 11.12 9.83
N GLU A 37 -1.92 11.70 11.04
CA GLU A 37 -2.96 12.66 11.48
C GLU A 37 -2.77 14.06 10.88
N ASP A 38 -1.53 14.45 10.59
CA ASP A 38 -1.17 15.83 10.26
C ASP A 38 -1.20 16.14 8.77
N GLU A 39 -0.98 15.15 7.91
CA GLU A 39 -0.85 15.32 6.46
C GLU A 39 -1.60 14.22 5.69
N PRO A 40 -2.03 14.46 4.44
CA PRO A 40 -2.57 13.43 3.55
C PRO A 40 -1.48 12.44 3.10
N GLU A 41 -0.99 11.65 4.04
CA GLU A 41 0.14 10.75 3.90
C GLU A 41 -0.16 9.38 4.54
N ILE A 42 0.39 8.32 3.94
CA ILE A 42 0.45 6.97 4.51
C ILE A 42 1.90 6.54 4.62
N ARG A 43 2.27 5.98 5.77
CA ARG A 43 3.56 5.33 6.01
C ARG A 43 3.36 3.90 6.45
N VAL A 44 3.88 2.98 5.64
CA VAL A 44 3.87 1.54 5.95
C VAL A 44 5.24 0.94 5.71
N TYR A 45 5.50 -0.19 6.36
CA TYR A 45 6.72 -0.95 6.18
C TYR A 45 6.44 -2.21 5.35
N LEU A 46 7.37 -2.56 4.48
CA LEU A 46 7.38 -3.83 3.76
C LEU A 46 8.58 -4.65 4.21
N ASN A 47 8.39 -5.96 4.30
CA ASN A 47 9.46 -6.88 4.64
C ASN A 47 10.49 -6.95 3.50
N LYS A 48 11.74 -6.57 3.77
CA LYS A 48 12.80 -6.48 2.77
C LYS A 48 13.24 -7.85 2.26
N GLN A 49 13.28 -8.85 3.13
CA GLN A 49 13.69 -10.21 2.77
C GLN A 49 12.62 -10.89 1.92
N VAL A 50 11.34 -10.66 2.24
CA VAL A 50 10.21 -11.15 1.44
C VAL A 50 10.13 -10.42 0.09
N ALA A 51 10.40 -9.11 0.06
CA ALA A 51 10.50 -8.34 -1.18
C ALA A 51 11.62 -8.84 -2.11
N TYR A 52 12.75 -9.30 -1.56
CA TYR A 52 13.85 -9.89 -2.34
C TYR A 52 13.41 -11.11 -3.17
N VAL A 53 12.50 -11.92 -2.63
CA VAL A 53 11.89 -13.06 -3.35
C VAL A 53 10.62 -12.68 -4.12
N LYS A 54 10.41 -11.37 -4.39
CA LYS A 54 9.30 -10.78 -5.17
C LYS A 54 7.92 -11.07 -4.60
N ARG A 55 7.80 -11.01 -3.27
CA ARG A 55 6.55 -11.14 -2.54
C ARG A 55 6.26 -9.90 -1.71
N LEU A 56 4.99 -9.66 -1.40
CA LEU A 56 4.56 -8.55 -0.56
C LEU A 56 4.22 -9.05 0.85
N ASN A 57 4.78 -8.38 1.86
CA ASN A 57 4.46 -8.66 3.26
C ASN A 57 4.62 -7.38 4.08
N PHE A 58 3.64 -7.13 4.95
CA PHE A 58 3.65 -6.07 5.95
C PHE A 58 4.11 -6.70 7.28
N PRO A 59 5.29 -6.35 7.80
CA PRO A 59 5.75 -6.88 9.08
C PRO A 59 5.00 -6.20 10.23
N ALA A 60 4.82 -6.91 11.34
CA ALA A 60 4.16 -6.35 12.53
C ALA A 60 4.99 -5.26 13.22
N ASP A 61 6.32 -5.33 13.10
CA ASP A 61 7.28 -4.38 13.66
C ASP A 61 8.40 -4.09 12.63
N VAL A 62 9.21 -3.06 12.89
CA VAL A 62 10.40 -2.78 12.07
C VAL A 62 11.36 -3.97 12.13
N GLU A 63 11.77 -4.46 10.96
CA GLU A 63 12.60 -5.66 10.89
C GLU A 63 14.02 -5.42 11.45
N PRO A 64 14.65 -6.42 12.08
CA PRO A 64 16.01 -6.31 12.64
C PRO A 64 17.08 -5.91 11.62
N LEU A 65 16.90 -6.32 10.36
CA LEU A 65 17.79 -5.96 9.26
C LEU A 65 17.31 -4.74 8.47
N GLY A 66 16.27 -4.06 8.96
CA GLY A 66 15.62 -2.91 8.35
C GLY A 66 14.59 -3.28 7.30
N SER A 67 13.42 -2.62 7.37
CA SER A 67 12.31 -2.73 6.43
C SER A 67 12.51 -1.82 5.21
N ILE A 68 11.69 -2.02 4.18
CA ILE A 68 11.47 -1.02 3.14
C ILE A 68 10.35 -0.10 3.64
N GLU A 69 10.62 1.20 3.75
CA GLU A 69 9.60 2.20 4.08
C GLU A 69 8.91 2.66 2.80
N LEU A 70 7.58 2.54 2.77
CA LEU A 70 6.73 3.05 1.70
C LEU A 70 5.97 4.27 2.21
N GLU A 71 6.28 5.42 1.61
CA GLU A 71 5.64 6.71 1.86
C GLU A 71 4.74 7.07 0.67
N ILE A 72 3.43 7.21 0.89
CA ILE A 72 2.46 7.63 -0.13
C ILE A 72 1.89 8.98 0.30
N LYS A 73 2.03 9.99 -0.56
CA LYS A 73 1.51 11.34 -0.33
C LYS A 73 0.48 11.70 -1.39
N ALA A 74 -0.54 12.44 -0.99
CA ALA A 74 -1.58 12.94 -1.89
C ALA A 74 -1.84 14.43 -1.64
N GLU A 75 -2.55 15.08 -2.57
CA GLU A 75 -2.91 16.50 -2.43
C GLU A 75 -3.99 16.74 -1.36
N SER A 76 -4.79 15.71 -1.06
CA SER A 76 -5.88 15.77 -0.09
C SER A 76 -6.18 14.39 0.51
N SER A 77 -6.84 14.37 1.66
CA SER A 77 -7.30 13.10 2.28
C SER A 77 -8.29 12.34 1.39
N ALA A 78 -9.05 13.04 0.54
CA ALA A 78 -9.95 12.41 -0.42
C ALA A 78 -9.17 11.69 -1.53
N SER A 79 -8.15 12.32 -2.08
CA SER A 79 -7.24 11.69 -3.06
C SER A 79 -6.46 10.53 -2.44
N LEU A 80 -6.03 10.66 -1.18
CA LEU A 80 -5.38 9.58 -0.43
C LEU A 80 -6.32 8.38 -0.26
N ALA A 81 -7.58 8.60 0.11
CA ALA A 81 -8.57 7.55 0.26
C ALA A 81 -8.80 6.80 -1.06
N LYS A 82 -8.85 7.49 -2.21
CA LYS A 82 -8.92 6.84 -3.52
C LYS A 82 -7.70 5.97 -3.82
N ILE A 83 -6.49 6.40 -3.45
CA ILE A 83 -5.28 5.58 -3.61
C ILE A 83 -5.38 4.32 -2.76
N VAL A 84 -5.89 4.42 -1.53
CA VAL A 84 -6.14 3.24 -0.67
C VAL A 84 -7.17 2.31 -1.31
N ASP A 85 -8.29 2.84 -1.81
CA ASP A 85 -9.33 2.02 -2.47
C ASP A 85 -8.86 1.41 -3.79
N TRP A 86 -7.95 2.06 -4.51
CA TRP A 86 -7.31 1.49 -5.70
C TRP A 86 -6.30 0.38 -5.35
N LEU A 87 -5.49 0.55 -4.30
CA LEU A 87 -4.56 -0.49 -3.87
C LEU A 87 -5.29 -1.69 -3.24
N ALA A 88 -6.18 -1.39 -2.30
CA ALA A 88 -6.91 -2.33 -1.45
C ALA A 88 -8.40 -1.93 -1.40
N PRO A 89 -9.19 -2.32 -2.41
CA PRO A 89 -10.60 -1.97 -2.48
C PRO A 89 -11.38 -2.60 -1.31
N PRO A 90 -12.52 -2.02 -0.94
CA PRO A 90 -13.35 -2.59 0.11
C PRO A 90 -13.91 -3.95 -0.32
N THR A 91 -13.89 -4.88 0.62
CA THR A 91 -14.36 -6.25 0.45
C THR A 91 -15.56 -6.53 1.35
N LYS A 92 -16.35 -7.53 0.97
CA LYS A 92 -17.34 -8.16 1.83
C LYS A 92 -17.25 -9.67 1.65
N ASP A 93 -17.04 -10.39 2.75
CA ASP A 93 -16.85 -11.85 2.73
C ASP A 93 -15.74 -12.29 1.75
N GLY A 94 -14.65 -11.51 1.68
CA GLY A 94 -13.52 -11.74 0.77
C GLY A 94 -13.77 -11.34 -0.70
N VAL A 95 -14.95 -10.82 -1.02
CA VAL A 95 -15.32 -10.40 -2.38
C VAL A 95 -15.19 -8.88 -2.50
N VAL A 96 -14.40 -8.43 -3.48
CA VAL A 96 -14.23 -7.00 -3.81
C VAL A 96 -15.56 -6.38 -4.23
N LEU A 97 -15.93 -5.25 -3.61
CA LEU A 97 -17.18 -4.53 -3.88
C LEU A 97 -17.10 -3.65 -5.13
N PHE A 98 -15.95 -3.03 -5.37
CA PHE A 98 -15.66 -2.24 -6.57
C PHE A 98 -14.15 -2.17 -6.81
N GLU A 99 -13.73 -1.86 -8.04
CA GLU A 99 -12.34 -1.59 -8.40
C GLU A 99 -12.26 -0.20 -9.01
N LEU A 100 -11.40 0.65 -8.46
CA LEU A 100 -11.07 1.93 -9.08
C LEU A 100 -10.05 1.72 -10.19
N LYS A 101 -10.11 2.55 -11.23
CA LYS A 101 -9.05 2.64 -12.23
C LYS A 101 -8.07 3.75 -11.88
N VAL A 102 -6.85 3.63 -12.39
CA VAL A 102 -5.79 4.64 -12.14
C VAL A 102 -6.19 6.02 -12.66
N GLU A 103 -7.02 6.09 -13.70
CA GLU A 103 -7.53 7.35 -14.26
C GLU A 103 -8.55 8.07 -13.35
N GLU A 104 -9.03 7.39 -12.30
CA GLU A 104 -10.02 7.92 -11.35
C GLU A 104 -9.38 8.52 -10.08
N LEU A 105 -8.05 8.41 -9.95
CA LEU A 105 -7.28 8.89 -8.78
C LEU A 105 -7.21 10.43 -8.73
#